data_AF-D4LSH3-F1
#
_entry.id   AF-D4LSH3-F1
#
_cell.length_a   1.000
_cell.length_b   1.000
_cell.length_c   1.000
_cell.angle_alpha   90.00
_cell.angle_beta   90.00
_cell.angle_gamma   90.00
#
_symmetry.space_group_name_H-M   'P 1'
#
loop_
_entity.id
_entity.type
_entity.pdbx_description
1 polymer ?
#
loop_
_entity_poly.entity_id
_entity_poly.type
_entity_poly.pdbx_seq_one_letter_code
_entity_poly.pdbx_strand_id
1 'polypeptide(L)'
;MKKKFIWLLAAAFTGIVAFSGVCQADGMSVDKEDGEYSIQVDLEGGSGKASVTSPTILTVEDGKAYAQIQWSSSNYDYMIVDGEKYLPTNEEGMNSVFEIPVLSMDEALPVIADTTAMGAPHEIDYNLTFYSDSIGSKSQLPQEAAKRVVAVAMVIIVGGGILNYFVNKRNRC
;
A
#
# COMPACT_ATOMS: atom_id res chain seq x y z
N MET A 1 58.84 43.47 -20.22
CA MET A 1 59.56 42.21 -20.47
C MET A 1 58.97 41.11 -19.59
N LYS A 2 58.75 39.92 -20.19
CA LYS A 2 58.45 38.60 -19.59
C LYS A 2 56.99 38.32 -19.16
N LYS A 3 56.31 37.66 -20.11
CA LYS A 3 55.11 36.82 -20.02
C LYS A 3 55.16 35.85 -18.83
N LYS A 4 53.99 35.45 -18.30
CA LYS A 4 53.57 34.05 -18.13
C LYS A 4 52.10 33.95 -17.69
N PHE A 5 51.30 33.42 -18.61
CA PHE A 5 49.95 32.89 -18.40
C PHE A 5 49.97 31.83 -17.30
N ILE A 6 49.13 31.99 -16.28
CA ILE A 6 48.80 30.92 -15.34
C ILE A 6 47.30 30.66 -15.47
N TRP A 7 47.02 29.51 -16.06
CA TRP A 7 45.75 28.82 -16.04
C TRP A 7 45.43 28.40 -14.60
N LEU A 8 44.18 28.58 -14.15
CA LEU A 8 43.60 27.69 -13.16
C LEU A 8 42.11 27.54 -13.47
N LEU A 9 41.82 26.35 -14.00
CA LEU A 9 40.55 25.83 -14.44
C LEU A 9 39.60 25.74 -13.25
N ALA A 10 38.42 26.34 -13.35
CA ALA A 10 37.31 26.08 -12.45
C ALA A 10 36.77 24.68 -12.75
N ALA A 11 37.12 23.70 -11.91
CA ALA A 11 36.49 22.40 -11.92
C ALA A 11 35.10 22.52 -11.29
N ALA A 12 34.09 22.73 -12.14
CA ALA A 12 32.70 22.52 -11.79
C ALA A 12 32.49 21.02 -11.55
N PHE A 13 32.45 20.61 -10.29
CA PHE A 13 32.01 19.29 -9.89
C PHE A 13 30.48 19.33 -9.79
N THR A 14 29.81 19.43 -10.94
CA THR A 14 28.40 19.04 -11.05
C THR A 14 28.36 17.52 -10.91
N GLY A 15 28.18 17.07 -9.67
CA GLY A 15 27.83 15.69 -9.39
C GLY A 15 26.48 15.41 -10.02
N ILE A 16 26.49 14.78 -11.19
CA ILE A 16 25.38 13.98 -11.68
C ILE A 16 25.15 12.92 -10.62
N VAL A 17 24.12 13.10 -9.80
CA VAL A 17 23.54 12.01 -9.04
C VAL A 17 22.93 11.10 -10.11
N ALA A 18 23.68 10.07 -10.49
CA ALA A 18 23.12 8.94 -11.19
C ALA A 18 22.09 8.34 -10.24
N PHE A 19 20.82 8.68 -10.48
CA PHE A 19 19.69 7.95 -9.96
C PHE A 19 19.84 6.55 -10.55
N SER A 20 20.46 5.66 -9.78
CA SER A 20 20.49 4.24 -10.05
C SER A 20 19.05 3.82 -10.23
N GLY A 21 18.69 3.52 -11.49
CA GLY A 21 17.44 2.86 -11.82
C GLY A 21 17.42 1.55 -11.07
N VAL A 22 16.78 1.56 -9.90
CA VAL A 22 16.08 0.41 -9.41
C VAL A 22 15.05 0.15 -10.51
N CYS A 23 15.28 -0.86 -11.36
CA CYS A 23 14.16 -1.53 -11.98
C CYS A 23 13.33 -1.98 -10.78
N GLN A 24 12.28 -1.22 -10.53
CA GLN A 24 11.16 -1.69 -9.76
C GLN A 24 10.22 -2.29 -10.82
N ALA A 25 9.70 -3.47 -10.57
CA ALA A 25 8.79 -4.15 -11.45
C ALA A 25 7.60 -3.21 -11.61
N ASP A 26 7.50 -2.62 -12.79
CA ASP A 26 6.49 -1.62 -13.06
C ASP A 26 5.15 -2.32 -13.17
N GLY A 27 4.15 -1.77 -12.48
CA GLY A 27 2.77 -2.21 -12.62
C GLY A 27 2.32 -2.21 -14.08
N MET A 28 1.42 -3.13 -14.43
CA MET A 28 0.78 -3.17 -15.74
C MET A 28 0.14 -1.81 -16.04
N SER A 29 0.25 -1.37 -17.30
CA SER A 29 -0.42 -0.17 -17.76
C SER A 29 -1.93 -0.38 -17.78
N VAL A 30 -2.67 0.44 -17.06
CA VAL A 30 -4.14 0.39 -17.02
C VAL A 30 -4.70 1.64 -17.66
N ASP A 31 -5.71 1.49 -18.52
CA ASP A 31 -6.44 2.61 -19.15
C ASP A 31 -7.43 3.22 -18.13
N LYS A 32 -6.88 3.81 -17.08
CA LYS A 32 -7.61 4.54 -16.02
C LYS A 32 -6.83 5.79 -15.65
N GLU A 33 -7.56 6.80 -15.20
CA GLU A 33 -6.95 8.01 -14.66
C GLU A 33 -6.20 7.66 -13.37
N ASP A 34 -5.14 8.43 -13.08
CA ASP A 34 -4.40 8.28 -11.84
C ASP A 34 -5.32 8.54 -10.64
N GLY A 35 -5.30 7.62 -9.69
CA GLY A 35 -6.23 7.65 -8.56
C GLY A 35 -6.33 6.33 -7.82
N GLU A 36 -7.16 6.32 -6.79
CA GLU A 36 -7.38 5.15 -5.94
C GLU A 36 -8.75 4.52 -6.21
N TYR A 37 -8.72 3.20 -6.41
CA TYR A 37 -9.85 2.35 -6.71
C TYR A 37 -9.93 1.19 -5.71
N SER A 38 -11.05 0.48 -5.72
CA SER A 38 -11.17 -0.80 -5.03
C SER A 38 -11.09 -1.93 -6.03
N ILE A 39 -10.33 -2.98 -5.76
CA ILE A 39 -10.27 -4.20 -6.59
C ILE A 39 -10.45 -5.44 -5.72
N GLN A 40 -11.16 -6.44 -6.21
CA GLN A 40 -11.19 -7.76 -5.58
C GLN A 40 -9.90 -8.50 -5.90
N VAL A 41 -9.31 -9.06 -4.84
CA VAL A 41 -8.15 -9.92 -4.92
C VAL A 41 -8.45 -11.25 -4.23
N ASP A 42 -8.11 -12.34 -4.88
CA ASP A 42 -8.13 -13.67 -4.29
C ASP A 42 -6.70 -14.16 -4.06
N LEU A 43 -6.48 -14.85 -2.95
CA LEU A 43 -5.24 -15.52 -2.62
C LEU A 43 -5.47 -17.02 -2.64
N GLU A 44 -4.76 -17.72 -3.53
CA GLU A 44 -4.70 -19.17 -3.56
C GLU A 44 -3.27 -19.65 -3.28
N GLY A 45 -3.12 -20.87 -2.77
CA GLY A 45 -1.81 -21.47 -2.49
C GLY A 45 -1.46 -21.58 -1.01
N GLY A 46 -0.19 -21.91 -0.75
CA GLY A 46 0.31 -22.26 0.58
C GLY A 46 -0.49 -23.37 1.28
N SER A 47 -0.80 -23.15 2.56
CA SER A 47 -1.55 -24.13 3.39
C SER A 47 -3.06 -23.86 3.45
N GLY A 48 -3.57 -22.84 2.74
CA GLY A 48 -4.97 -22.38 2.81
C GLY A 48 -5.36 -21.71 4.13
N LYS A 49 -4.41 -21.48 5.05
CA LYS A 49 -4.65 -20.79 6.34
C LYS A 49 -4.44 -19.27 6.24
N ALA A 50 -3.69 -18.83 5.26
CA ALA A 50 -3.43 -17.43 5.00
C ALA A 50 -4.57 -16.85 4.16
N SER A 51 -4.87 -15.58 4.40
CA SER A 51 -5.82 -14.84 3.59
C SER A 51 -5.36 -13.38 3.49
N VAL A 52 -5.78 -12.73 2.41
CA VAL A 52 -5.60 -11.30 2.20
C VAL A 52 -6.94 -10.60 2.33
N THR A 53 -6.89 -9.32 2.67
CA THR A 53 -8.09 -8.48 2.76
C THR A 53 -8.60 -8.19 1.36
N SER A 54 -9.87 -8.51 1.10
CA SER A 54 -10.54 -8.29 -0.18
C SER A 54 -11.94 -7.72 0.06
N PRO A 55 -12.41 -6.71 -0.70
CA PRO A 55 -11.67 -5.97 -1.73
C PRO A 55 -10.54 -5.13 -1.13
N THR A 56 -9.52 -4.83 -1.94
CA THR A 56 -8.34 -4.05 -1.54
C THR A 56 -8.17 -2.76 -2.34
N ILE A 57 -7.23 -1.91 -1.92
CA ILE A 57 -6.91 -0.64 -2.59
C ILE A 57 -6.04 -0.93 -3.82
N LEU A 58 -6.48 -0.41 -4.97
CA LEU A 58 -5.73 -0.31 -6.21
C LEU A 58 -5.36 1.16 -6.43
N THR A 59 -4.08 1.48 -6.53
CA THR A 59 -3.57 2.81 -6.86
C THR A 59 -3.09 2.79 -8.31
N VAL A 60 -3.55 3.74 -9.11
CA VAL A 60 -3.03 3.98 -10.46
C VAL A 60 -2.17 5.23 -10.39
N GLU A 61 -0.87 5.11 -10.69
CA GLU A 61 0.09 6.21 -10.75
C GLU A 61 0.85 6.18 -12.07
N ASP A 62 0.88 7.28 -12.81
CA ASP A 62 1.49 7.38 -14.14
C ASP A 62 0.96 6.27 -15.10
N GLY A 63 -0.32 5.93 -14.97
CA GLY A 63 -0.96 4.86 -15.72
C GLY A 63 -0.56 3.43 -15.31
N LYS A 64 0.21 3.24 -14.24
CA LYS A 64 0.63 1.92 -13.73
C LYS A 64 -0.18 1.53 -12.50
N ALA A 65 -0.56 0.27 -12.43
CA ALA A 65 -1.38 -0.25 -11.33
C ALA A 65 -0.53 -0.87 -10.20
N TYR A 66 -0.80 -0.43 -8.98
CA TYR A 66 -0.25 -0.96 -7.73
C TYR A 66 -1.39 -1.39 -6.81
N ALA A 67 -1.25 -2.52 -6.14
CA ALA A 67 -2.23 -3.02 -5.18
C ALA A 67 -1.64 -3.06 -3.78
N GLN A 68 -2.41 -2.57 -2.82
CA GLN A 68 -2.10 -2.72 -1.40
C GLN A 68 -2.62 -4.09 -0.95
N ILE A 69 -1.77 -4.98 -0.45
CA ILE A 69 -2.16 -6.31 0.02
C ILE A 69 -1.99 -6.38 1.53
N GLN A 70 -3.10 -6.40 2.26
CA GLN A 70 -3.11 -6.61 3.71
C GLN A 70 -3.34 -8.08 4.03
N TRP A 71 -2.35 -8.73 4.63
CA TRP A 71 -2.44 -10.11 5.10
C TRP A 71 -3.28 -10.24 6.37
N SER A 72 -3.73 -11.46 6.67
CA SER A 72 -4.43 -11.79 7.90
C SER A 72 -3.51 -11.94 9.13
N SER A 73 -2.18 -11.85 8.95
CA SER A 73 -1.18 -11.93 10.01
C SER A 73 -0.14 -10.81 9.88
N SER A 74 0.44 -10.43 11.01
CA SER A 74 1.59 -9.51 11.12
C SER A 74 2.94 -10.19 10.89
N ASN A 75 2.97 -11.51 10.74
CA ASN A 75 4.19 -12.30 10.72
C ASN A 75 4.66 -12.60 9.29
N TYR A 76 4.38 -11.68 8.35
CA TYR A 76 4.93 -11.71 7.02
C TYR A 76 6.02 -10.65 6.91
N ASP A 77 7.23 -11.08 6.60
CA ASP A 77 8.44 -10.27 6.65
C ASP A 77 8.73 -9.59 5.30
N TYR A 78 8.51 -10.31 4.20
CA TYR A 78 8.64 -9.78 2.85
C TYR A 78 7.81 -10.59 1.85
N MET A 79 7.53 -9.96 0.71
CA MET A 79 6.97 -10.61 -0.46
C MET A 79 7.95 -10.51 -1.63
N ILE A 80 7.95 -11.51 -2.51
CA ILE A 80 8.65 -11.47 -3.78
C ILE A 80 7.61 -11.54 -4.89
N VAL A 81 7.60 -10.54 -5.75
CA VAL A 81 6.72 -10.44 -6.93
C VAL A 81 7.62 -10.27 -8.14
N ASP A 82 7.51 -11.16 -9.13
CA ASP A 82 8.35 -11.18 -10.33
C ASP A 82 9.87 -11.10 -10.05
N GLY A 83 10.31 -11.75 -8.97
CA GLY A 83 11.71 -11.76 -8.55
C GLY A 83 12.16 -10.53 -7.76
N GLU A 84 11.28 -9.56 -7.54
CA GLU A 84 11.57 -8.36 -6.74
C GLU A 84 11.01 -8.43 -5.33
N LYS A 85 11.80 -7.95 -4.37
CA LYS A 85 11.49 -8.02 -2.95
C LYS A 85 10.77 -6.76 -2.45
N TYR A 86 9.59 -6.95 -1.89
CA TYR A 86 8.75 -5.93 -1.27
C TYR A 86 8.70 -6.11 0.25
N LEU A 87 8.84 -5.02 0.98
CA LEU A 87 8.77 -4.98 2.44
C LEU A 87 7.40 -4.44 2.89
N PRO A 88 6.94 -4.81 4.10
CA PRO A 88 5.68 -4.31 4.61
C PRO A 88 5.78 -2.80 4.89
N THR A 89 4.71 -2.06 4.60
CA THR A 89 4.61 -0.61 4.80
C THR A 89 3.92 -0.22 6.11
N ASN A 90 3.35 -1.18 6.84
CA ASN A 90 2.69 -0.94 8.13
C ASN A 90 3.64 -0.89 9.33
N GLU A 91 3.16 -0.34 10.44
CA GLU A 91 3.88 -0.33 11.73
C GLU A 91 3.87 -1.72 12.40
N GLU A 92 4.91 -2.01 13.20
CA GLU A 92 5.07 -3.27 13.93
C GLU A 92 3.87 -3.54 14.86
N GLY A 93 3.35 -4.77 14.83
CA GLY A 93 2.22 -5.22 15.66
C GLY A 93 0.85 -5.11 14.99
N MET A 94 0.76 -4.51 13.80
CA MET A 94 -0.41 -4.57 12.92
C MET A 94 -0.22 -5.66 11.85
N ASN A 95 -1.32 -6.07 11.20
CA ASN A 95 -1.25 -7.02 10.09
C ASN A 95 -0.30 -6.51 8.98
N SER A 96 0.46 -7.42 8.36
CA SER A 96 1.42 -7.05 7.32
C SER A 96 0.71 -6.52 6.09
N VAL A 97 1.05 -5.31 5.67
CA VAL A 97 0.53 -4.63 4.49
C VAL A 97 1.67 -4.42 3.52
N PHE A 98 1.51 -4.90 2.28
CA PHE A 98 2.49 -4.73 1.21
C PHE A 98 1.90 -3.88 0.10
N GLU A 99 2.75 -3.17 -0.62
CA GLU A 99 2.37 -2.49 -1.86
C GLU A 99 3.13 -3.15 -2.99
N ILE A 100 2.40 -3.78 -3.91
CA ILE A 100 2.97 -4.57 -5.00
C ILE A 100 2.42 -4.11 -6.35
N PRO A 101 3.22 -4.17 -7.42
CA PRO A 101 2.73 -3.90 -8.77
C PRO A 101 1.74 -4.99 -9.19
N VAL A 102 0.66 -4.58 -9.86
CA VAL A 102 -0.28 -5.50 -10.50
C VAL A 102 0.27 -5.80 -11.89
N LEU A 103 0.88 -6.95 -12.09
CA LEU A 103 1.50 -7.32 -13.38
C LEU A 103 0.50 -7.96 -14.36
N SER A 104 -0.55 -8.61 -13.83
CA SER A 104 -1.60 -9.26 -14.60
C SER A 104 -2.96 -9.10 -13.89
N MET A 105 -4.02 -8.99 -14.69
CA MET A 105 -5.41 -9.00 -14.23
C MET A 105 -6.14 -10.21 -14.80
N ASP A 106 -7.09 -10.74 -14.05
CA ASP A 106 -7.91 -11.94 -14.34
C ASP A 106 -7.09 -13.23 -14.52
N GLU A 107 -5.81 -13.19 -14.13
CA GLU A 107 -4.87 -14.31 -14.17
C GLU A 107 -4.14 -14.43 -12.84
N ALA A 108 -3.73 -15.67 -12.53
CA ALA A 108 -2.99 -15.99 -11.32
C ALA A 108 -1.57 -15.41 -11.40
N LEU A 109 -1.29 -14.40 -10.57
CA LEU A 109 0.02 -13.81 -10.38
C LEU A 109 0.80 -14.60 -9.31
N PRO A 110 1.88 -15.31 -9.67
CA PRO A 110 2.69 -16.02 -8.69
C PRO A 110 3.45 -15.03 -7.81
N VAL A 111 3.34 -15.21 -6.49
CA VAL A 111 4.05 -14.42 -5.48
C VAL A 111 4.60 -15.33 -4.40
N ILE A 112 5.75 -14.99 -3.84
CA ILE A 112 6.35 -15.73 -2.72
C ILE A 112 6.25 -14.84 -1.48
N ALA A 113 5.70 -15.35 -0.39
CA ALA A 113 5.66 -14.62 0.87
C ALA A 113 6.45 -15.38 1.94
N ASP A 114 7.34 -14.67 2.64
CA ASP A 114 8.07 -15.23 3.77
C ASP A 114 7.32 -14.99 5.07
N THR A 115 7.17 -16.05 5.86
CA THR A 115 6.57 -15.98 7.19
C THR A 115 7.45 -16.59 8.27
N THR A 116 7.60 -15.85 9.35
CA THR A 116 8.31 -16.27 10.56
C THR A 116 7.36 -16.80 11.65
N ALA A 117 6.05 -16.87 11.38
CA ALA A 117 5.02 -17.25 12.35
C ALA A 117 5.22 -18.64 12.98
N MET A 118 5.95 -19.53 12.31
CA MET A 118 6.21 -20.91 12.76
C MET A 118 7.55 -21.08 13.48
N GLY A 119 8.24 -19.98 13.80
CA GLY A 119 9.51 -19.97 14.54
C GLY A 119 10.76 -20.09 13.66
N ALA A 120 10.61 -20.45 12.38
CA ALA A 120 11.63 -20.36 11.36
C ALA A 120 11.08 -19.60 10.14
N PRO A 121 11.91 -18.88 9.38
CA PRO A 121 11.51 -18.27 8.10
C PRO A 121 11.11 -19.36 7.10
N HIS A 122 9.95 -19.17 6.49
CA HIS A 122 9.42 -20.05 5.46
C HIS A 122 8.87 -19.23 4.30
N GLU A 123 9.52 -19.37 3.15
CA GLU A 123 9.01 -18.90 1.87
C GLU A 123 7.89 -19.83 1.40
N ILE A 124 6.72 -19.27 1.11
CA ILE A 124 5.55 -19.99 0.64
C ILE A 124 5.09 -19.37 -0.68
N ASP A 125 4.88 -20.23 -1.68
CA ASP A 125 4.31 -19.84 -2.97
C ASP A 125 2.80 -19.64 -2.85
N TYR A 126 2.34 -18.50 -3.34
CA TYR A 126 0.95 -18.12 -3.47
C TYR A 126 0.67 -17.61 -4.88
N ASN A 127 -0.60 -17.60 -5.23
CA ASN A 127 -1.11 -17.00 -6.46
C ASN A 127 -2.14 -15.93 -6.06
N LEU A 128 -1.91 -14.70 -6.51
CA LEU A 128 -2.85 -13.59 -6.37
C LEU A 128 -3.60 -13.39 -7.67
N THR A 129 -4.93 -13.38 -7.62
CA THR A 129 -5.77 -13.11 -8.80
C THR A 129 -6.50 -11.80 -8.59
N PHE A 130 -6.23 -10.82 -9.45
CA PHE A 130 -6.87 -9.51 -9.43
C PHE A 130 -7.98 -9.43 -10.48
N TYR A 131 -9.22 -9.19 -10.08
CA TYR A 131 -10.33 -9.18 -11.06
C TYR A 131 -10.57 -7.79 -11.64
N SER A 132 -10.36 -7.61 -12.94
CA SER A 132 -10.51 -6.29 -13.58
C SER A 132 -11.97 -5.80 -13.58
N ASP A 133 -12.92 -6.73 -13.73
CA ASP A 133 -14.37 -6.48 -13.68
C ASP A 133 -14.84 -5.96 -12.30
N SER A 134 -14.02 -6.14 -11.27
CA SER A 134 -14.33 -5.75 -9.90
C SER A 134 -13.84 -4.35 -9.53
N ILE A 135 -13.15 -3.66 -10.45
CA ILE A 135 -12.60 -2.32 -10.22
C ILE A 135 -13.76 -1.36 -9.97
N GLY A 136 -13.85 -0.89 -8.72
CA GLY A 136 -14.89 -0.01 -8.23
C GLY A 136 -14.32 1.25 -7.56
N SER A 137 -15.21 2.06 -7.01
CA SER A 137 -14.83 3.26 -6.28
C SER A 137 -14.28 2.91 -4.89
N LYS A 138 -13.22 3.59 -4.44
CA LYS A 138 -12.64 3.44 -3.09
C LYS A 138 -13.69 3.48 -1.95
N SER A 139 -14.80 4.20 -2.14
CA SER A 139 -15.91 4.25 -1.19
C SER A 139 -16.57 2.90 -0.88
N GLN A 140 -16.37 1.89 -1.72
CA GLN A 140 -16.88 0.53 -1.50
C GLN A 140 -16.02 -0.28 -0.53
N LEU A 141 -14.82 0.21 -0.19
CA LEU A 141 -13.97 -0.47 0.78
C LEU A 141 -14.61 -0.42 2.17
N PRO A 142 -14.72 -1.58 2.86
CA PRO A 142 -15.33 -1.65 4.18
C PRO A 142 -14.60 -0.78 5.20
N GLN A 143 -13.29 -0.55 5.03
CA GLN A 143 -12.51 0.36 5.88
C GLN A 143 -12.91 1.83 5.72
N GLU A 144 -13.23 2.27 4.50
CA GLU A 144 -13.65 3.65 4.25
C GLU A 144 -15.06 3.91 4.80
N ALA A 145 -15.95 2.92 4.67
CA ALA A 145 -17.26 2.93 5.31
C ALA A 145 -17.12 2.98 6.85
N ALA A 146 -16.24 2.17 7.44
CA ALA A 146 -15.98 2.17 8.87
C ALA A 146 -15.47 3.54 9.36
N LYS A 147 -14.56 4.18 8.62
CA LYS A 147 -14.04 5.52 8.94
C LYS A 147 -15.15 6.57 8.97
N ARG A 148 -16.10 6.53 8.02
CA ARG A 148 -17.26 7.43 8.00
C ARG A 148 -18.18 7.20 9.20
N VAL A 149 -18.43 5.94 9.57
CA VAL A 149 -19.24 5.60 10.76
C VAL A 149 -18.58 6.08 12.04
N VAL A 150 -17.27 5.89 12.19
CA VAL A 150 -16.51 6.37 13.37
C VAL A 150 -16.53 7.89 13.44
N ALA A 151 -16.35 8.60 12.33
CA ALA A 151 -16.45 10.05 12.28
C ALA A 151 -17.84 10.55 12.71
N VAL A 152 -18.91 9.93 12.20
CA VAL A 152 -20.29 10.26 12.61
C VAL A 152 -20.51 9.97 14.10
N ALA A 153 -20.03 8.84 14.60
CA ALA A 153 -20.12 8.49 16.02
C ALA A 153 -19.40 9.52 16.91
N MET A 154 -18.20 9.97 16.53
CA MET A 154 -17.49 11.03 17.25
C MET A 154 -18.27 12.34 17.29
N VAL A 155 -18.88 12.75 16.17
CA VAL A 155 -19.71 13.97 16.12
C VAL A 155 -20.93 13.85 17.04
N ILE A 156 -21.58 12.68 17.07
CA ILE A 156 -22.73 12.44 17.95
C ILE A 156 -22.30 12.43 19.42
N ILE A 157 -21.18 11.81 19.77
CA ILE A 157 -20.65 11.77 21.14
C ILE A 157 -20.29 13.19 21.61
N VAL A 158 -19.57 13.96 20.80
CA VAL A 158 -19.18 15.34 21.14
C VAL A 158 -20.39 16.27 21.17
N GLY A 159 -21.24 16.22 20.14
CA GLY A 159 -22.45 17.04 20.05
C GLY A 159 -23.46 16.72 21.15
N GLY A 160 -23.70 15.43 21.41
CA GLY A 160 -24.54 14.95 22.51
C GLY A 160 -23.96 15.32 23.88
N GLY A 161 -22.64 15.26 24.05
CA GLY A 161 -21.95 15.70 25.25
C GLY A 161 -22.10 17.20 25.52
N ILE A 162 -21.95 18.04 24.49
CA ILE A 162 -22.15 19.51 24.58
C ILE A 162 -23.62 19.84 24.88
N LEU A 163 -24.55 19.18 24.20
CA LEU A 163 -25.98 19.39 24.42
C LEU A 163 -26.39 18.97 25.83
N ASN A 164 -25.91 17.82 26.29
CA ASN A 164 -26.13 17.33 27.66
C ASN A 164 -25.51 18.26 28.70
N TYR A 165 -24.30 18.78 28.46
CA TYR A 165 -23.68 19.77 29.32
C TYR A 165 -24.55 21.03 29.46
N PHE A 166 -25.08 21.55 28.36
CA PHE A 166 -25.96 22.74 28.38
C PHE A 166 -27.31 22.47 29.03
N VAL A 167 -27.96 21.34 28.72
CA VAL A 167 -29.24 20.96 29.34
C VAL A 167 -29.07 20.75 30.85
N ASN A 168 -28.04 20.04 31.27
CA ASN A 168 -27.76 19.79 32.67
C ASN A 168 -27.37 21.07 33.42
N LYS A 169 -26.62 21.99 32.77
CA LYS A 169 -26.32 23.31 33.31
C LYS A 169 -27.58 24.16 33.51
N ARG A 170 -28.55 24.08 32.60
CA ARG A 170 -29.82 24.81 32.70
C ARG A 170 -30.77 24.24 33.76
N ASN A 171 -30.74 22.93 34.01
CA ASN A 171 -31.56 22.28 35.05
C ASN A 171 -30.98 22.44 36.48
N ARG A 172 -29.78 23.02 36.64
CA ARG A 172 -29.14 23.26 37.96
C ARG A 172 -29.23 24.73 38.43
N CYS A 173 -29.98 25.58 37.71
CA CYS A 173 -30.41 26.91 38.14
C CYS A 173 -31.91 26.89 38.40
#